data_AF-A0A3G6UZ43-F1
#
_entry.id   AF-A0A3G6UZ43-F1
#
_cell.length_a   1.000
_cell.length_b   1.000
_cell.length_c   1.000
_cell.angle_alpha   90.00
_cell.angle_beta   90.00
_cell.angle_gamma   90.00
#
_symmetry.space_group_name_H-M   'P 1'
#
loop_
_entity.id
_entity.type
_entity.pdbx_description
1 polymer ?
#
loop_
_entity_poly.entity_id
_entity_poly.type
_entity_poly.pdbx_seq_one_letter_code
_entity_poly.pdbx_strand_id
1 'polypeptide(L)'
;MWSSLFLALREGLEAALIIGIILIHTTKINRNDLKSSVYFGAGFGLIVSVIGGFIGFSGAQEMEGASEEWFEGIMMLAASGLIAYFILWLHRNSDVSNSVASKVSSNTSRISLFVLAFLSVFREGLELMIFNLTQISQHAGLVAAGNILGIILAVAITVVLFKTAVKLNLSVLFKVLGVVLIFLGAEMFGESLLKFYEDGGELLEKAGFALFMLPSLYILLKNDLRRMRVTRKQADV
;
A
#
# COMPACT_ATOMS: atom_id res chain seq x y z
N MET A 1 6.06 14.23 -7.13
CA MET A 1 6.42 13.20 -8.14
C MET A 1 7.11 11.99 -7.51
N TRP A 2 8.19 12.14 -6.74
CA TRP A 2 8.86 10.99 -6.11
C TRP A 2 7.97 10.27 -5.10
N SER A 3 7.26 11.02 -4.25
CA SER A 3 6.25 10.52 -3.31
C SER A 3 5.21 9.64 -4.00
N SER A 4 4.54 10.16 -5.02
CA SER A 4 3.51 9.46 -5.79
C SER A 4 4.07 8.24 -6.55
N LEU A 5 5.29 8.32 -7.06
CA LEU A 5 5.95 7.19 -7.72
C LEU A 5 6.23 6.03 -6.76
N PHE A 6 6.85 6.28 -5.60
CA PHE A 6 7.15 5.23 -4.64
C PHE A 6 5.90 4.60 -4.05
N LEU A 7 4.87 5.42 -3.82
CA LEU A 7 3.58 4.94 -3.35
C LEU A 7 2.90 4.05 -4.40
N ALA A 8 2.73 4.52 -5.63
CA ALA A 8 2.11 3.75 -6.70
C ALA A 8 2.89 2.47 -7.05
N LEU A 9 4.22 2.52 -6.93
CA LEU A 9 5.08 1.34 -7.03
C LEU A 9 4.72 0.30 -5.96
N ARG A 10 4.56 0.72 -4.70
CA ARG A 10 4.24 -0.18 -3.58
C ARG A 10 2.83 -0.76 -3.71
N GLU A 11 1.80 0.07 -3.89
CA GLU A 11 0.43 -0.42 -4.05
C GLU A 11 0.28 -1.29 -5.30
N GLY A 12 0.93 -0.88 -6.40
CA GLY A 12 0.98 -1.66 -7.63
C GLY A 12 1.67 -3.01 -7.45
N LEU A 13 2.77 -3.06 -6.68
CA LEU A 13 3.47 -4.31 -6.37
C LEU A 13 2.61 -5.24 -5.53
N GLU A 14 1.92 -4.71 -4.50
CA GLU A 14 1.02 -5.48 -3.66
C GLU A 14 -0.12 -6.09 -4.47
N ALA A 15 -0.82 -5.26 -5.25
CA ALA A 15 -1.87 -5.71 -6.13
C ALA A 15 -1.36 -6.78 -7.10
N ALA A 16 -0.23 -6.53 -7.78
CA ALA A 16 0.32 -7.45 -8.77
C ALA A 16 0.78 -8.78 -8.15
N LEU A 17 1.34 -8.76 -6.94
CA LEU A 17 1.75 -9.96 -6.22
C LEU A 17 0.55 -10.78 -5.73
N ILE A 18 -0.49 -10.14 -5.19
CA ILE A 18 -1.73 -10.82 -4.78
C ILE A 18 -2.36 -11.51 -6.00
N ILE A 19 -2.52 -10.80 -7.11
CA ILE A 19 -3.06 -11.36 -8.35
C ILE A 19 -2.18 -12.50 -8.88
N GLY A 20 -0.86 -12.34 -8.84
CA GLY A 20 0.08 -13.39 -9.24
C GLY A 20 -0.04 -14.65 -8.37
N ILE A 21 -0.17 -14.52 -7.05
CA ILE A 21 -0.39 -15.64 -6.14
C ILE A 21 -1.70 -16.37 -6.46
N ILE A 22 -2.79 -15.62 -6.71
CA ILE A 22 -4.08 -16.20 -7.08
C ILE A 22 -3.94 -16.99 -8.39
N LEU A 23 -3.34 -16.40 -9.43
CA LEU A 23 -3.13 -17.06 -10.73
C LEU A 23 -2.27 -18.32 -10.63
N ILE A 24 -1.22 -18.31 -9.81
CA ILE A 24 -0.38 -19.47 -9.52
C ILE A 24 -1.21 -20.56 -8.85
N HIS A 25 -1.98 -20.24 -7.82
CA HIS A 25 -2.83 -21.21 -7.12
C HIS A 25 -3.89 -21.81 -8.03
N THR A 26 -4.53 -21.01 -8.87
CA THR A 26 -5.48 -21.46 -9.89
C THR A 26 -4.84 -22.44 -10.88
N THR A 27 -3.58 -22.21 -11.25
CA THR A 27 -2.81 -23.12 -12.11
C THR A 27 -2.48 -24.42 -11.36
N LYS A 28 -2.09 -24.34 -10.08
CA LYS A 28 -1.78 -25.52 -9.24
C LYS A 28 -2.97 -26.45 -9.03
N ILE A 29 -4.19 -25.92 -8.92
CA ILE A 29 -5.41 -26.72 -8.82
C ILE A 29 -5.97 -27.16 -10.19
N ASN A 30 -5.19 -26.99 -11.26
CA ASN A 30 -5.52 -27.34 -12.64
C ASN A 30 -6.82 -26.71 -13.18
N ARG A 31 -7.22 -25.55 -12.63
CA ARG A 31 -8.44 -24.81 -13.01
C ARG A 31 -8.14 -23.56 -13.81
N ASN A 32 -7.44 -23.73 -14.93
CA ASN A 32 -7.07 -22.61 -15.80
C ASN A 32 -8.28 -21.82 -16.33
N ASP A 33 -9.46 -22.43 -16.37
CA ASP A 33 -10.72 -21.80 -16.76
C ASP A 33 -11.12 -20.62 -15.84
N LEU A 34 -10.62 -20.59 -14.61
CA LEU A 34 -10.88 -19.53 -13.64
C LEU A 34 -9.98 -18.29 -13.80
N LYS A 35 -8.88 -18.39 -14.55
CA LYS A 35 -7.92 -17.28 -14.70
C LYS A 35 -8.58 -16.05 -15.33
N SER A 36 -9.51 -16.27 -16.25
CA SER A 36 -10.30 -15.21 -16.87
C SER A 36 -11.05 -14.38 -15.83
N SER A 37 -11.69 -15.02 -14.85
CA SER A 37 -12.37 -14.34 -13.74
C SER A 37 -11.42 -13.49 -12.90
N VAL A 38 -10.18 -13.94 -12.68
CA VAL A 38 -9.16 -13.18 -11.95
C VAL A 38 -8.75 -11.93 -12.73
N TYR A 39 -8.48 -12.05 -14.03
CA TYR A 39 -8.13 -10.91 -14.87
C TYR A 39 -9.27 -9.89 -14.97
N PHE A 40 -10.52 -10.35 -15.14
CA PHE A 40 -11.68 -9.47 -15.16
C PHE A 40 -11.89 -8.79 -13.81
N GLY A 41 -11.74 -9.50 -12.68
CA GLY A 41 -11.86 -8.91 -11.35
C GLY A 41 -10.79 -7.85 -11.11
N ALA A 42 -9.53 -8.16 -11.43
CA ALA A 42 -8.42 -7.22 -11.30
C ALA A 42 -8.58 -5.99 -12.21
N GLY A 43 -8.94 -6.19 -13.47
CA GLY A 43 -9.19 -5.10 -14.43
C GLY A 43 -10.36 -4.21 -14.02
N PHE A 44 -11.45 -4.81 -13.54
CA PHE A 44 -12.59 -4.06 -13.03
C PHE A 44 -12.24 -3.26 -11.77
N GLY A 45 -11.47 -3.85 -10.85
CA GLY A 45 -10.98 -3.15 -9.65
C GLY A 45 -10.13 -1.94 -10.01
N LEU A 46 -9.19 -2.12 -10.95
CA LEU A 46 -8.35 -1.03 -11.46
C LEU A 46 -9.19 0.11 -12.05
N ILE A 47 -10.16 -0.22 -12.91
CA ILE A 47 -11.03 0.78 -13.55
C ILE A 47 -11.82 1.56 -12.49
N VAL A 48 -12.44 0.87 -11.54
CA VAL A 48 -13.21 1.50 -10.47
C VAL A 48 -12.32 2.41 -9.61
N SER A 49 -11.10 1.98 -9.27
CA SER A 49 -10.15 2.81 -8.50
C SER A 49 -9.70 4.05 -9.27
N VAL A 50 -9.43 3.93 -10.58
CA VAL A 50 -9.06 5.08 -11.42
C VAL A 50 -10.21 6.06 -11.55
N ILE A 51 -11.43 5.58 -11.81
CA ILE A 51 -12.63 6.42 -11.90
C ILE A 51 -12.90 7.10 -10.54
N GLY A 52 -12.85 6.34 -9.45
CA GLY A 52 -13.03 6.87 -8.10
C GLY A 52 -12.00 7.95 -7.78
N GLY A 53 -10.73 7.71 -8.13
CA GLY A 53 -9.67 8.70 -7.94
C GLY A 53 -9.84 9.94 -8.80
N PHE A 54 -10.27 9.79 -10.05
CA PHE A 54 -10.55 10.93 -10.93
C PHE A 54 -11.71 11.79 -10.40
N ILE A 55 -12.82 11.16 -9.99
CA ILE A 55 -13.98 11.85 -9.44
C ILE A 55 -13.62 12.53 -8.12
N GLY A 56 -12.95 11.81 -7.22
CA GLY A 56 -12.51 12.35 -5.93
C GLY A 56 -11.56 13.53 -6.09
N PHE A 57 -10.56 13.41 -6.95
CA PHE A 57 -9.56 14.46 -7.15
C PHE A 57 -10.17 15.69 -7.83
N SER A 58 -11.04 15.50 -8.83
CA SER A 58 -11.73 16.61 -9.49
C SER A 58 -12.66 17.35 -8.52
N GLY A 59 -13.45 16.61 -7.73
CA GLY A 59 -14.33 17.22 -6.72
C GLY A 59 -13.56 17.93 -5.61
N ALA A 60 -12.39 17.42 -5.23
CA ALA A 60 -11.53 18.06 -4.25
C ALA A 60 -10.85 19.33 -4.78
N GLN A 61 -10.57 19.42 -6.09
CA GLN A 61 -10.03 20.64 -6.72
C GLN A 61 -11.05 21.80 -6.80
N GLU A 62 -12.35 21.51 -6.70
CA GLU A 62 -13.39 22.54 -6.66
C GLU A 62 -13.54 23.19 -5.27
N MET A 63 -12.84 22.66 -4.25
CA MET A 63 -12.88 23.19 -2.89
C MET A 63 -11.87 24.34 -2.78
N GLU A 64 -12.29 25.45 -2.16
CA GLU A 64 -11.44 26.62 -1.92
C GLU A 64 -11.48 27.05 -0.45
N GLY A 65 -10.40 27.71 -0.01
CA GLY A 65 -10.28 28.32 1.31
C GLY A 65 -10.31 27.30 2.46
N ALA A 66 -10.98 27.63 3.55
CA ALA A 66 -11.00 26.78 4.75
C ALA A 66 -11.50 25.35 4.47
N SER A 67 -12.42 25.17 3.51
CA SER A 67 -12.94 23.84 3.18
C SER A 67 -11.88 22.90 2.59
N GLU A 68 -10.93 23.45 1.84
CA GLU A 68 -9.79 22.72 1.27
C GLU A 68 -8.82 22.27 2.37
N GLU A 69 -8.45 23.19 3.27
CA GLU A 69 -7.51 22.91 4.37
C GLU A 69 -8.04 21.82 5.32
N TRP A 70 -9.32 21.89 5.68
CA TRP A 70 -9.96 20.86 6.49
C TRP A 70 -10.02 19.52 5.77
N PHE A 71 -10.38 19.51 4.48
CA PHE A 71 -10.43 18.28 3.69
C PHE A 71 -9.04 17.64 3.60
N GLU A 72 -8.01 18.41 3.25
CA GLU A 72 -6.64 17.94 3.14
C GLU A 72 -6.13 17.39 4.49
N GLY A 73 -6.36 18.10 5.60
CA GLY A 73 -5.99 17.64 6.93
C GLY A 73 -6.66 16.32 7.34
N ILE A 74 -7.95 16.16 7.04
CA ILE A 74 -8.68 14.90 7.28
C ILE A 74 -8.11 13.76 6.43
N MET A 75 -7.82 14.02 5.16
CA MET A 75 -7.27 13.03 4.24
C MET A 75 -5.85 12.63 4.65
N MET A 76 -5.02 13.56 5.11
CA MET A 76 -3.69 13.28 5.67
C MET A 76 -3.75 12.42 6.93
N LEU A 77 -4.72 12.69 7.82
CA LEU A 77 -4.94 11.89 9.01
C LEU A 77 -5.43 10.47 8.64
N ALA A 78 -6.34 10.36 7.67
CA ALA A 78 -6.82 9.08 7.17
C ALA A 78 -5.69 8.25 6.53
N ALA A 79 -4.87 8.90 5.70
CA ALA A 79 -3.73 8.27 5.03
C ALA A 79 -2.65 7.79 6.01
N SER A 80 -2.29 8.60 7.01
CA SER A 80 -1.36 8.16 8.07
C SER A 80 -1.93 7.01 8.90
N GLY A 81 -3.25 7.02 9.19
CA GLY A 81 -3.95 5.91 9.83
C GLY A 81 -3.91 4.62 9.01
N LEU A 82 -4.07 4.69 7.68
CA LEU A 82 -3.92 3.54 6.78
C LEU A 82 -2.49 2.99 6.79
N ILE A 83 -1.47 3.85 6.78
CA ILE A 83 -0.07 3.40 6.93
C ILE A 83 0.13 2.67 8.25
N ALA A 84 -0.35 3.23 9.36
CA ALA A 84 -0.24 2.58 10.67
C ALA A 84 -0.93 1.20 10.68
N TYR A 85 -2.14 1.12 10.10
CA TYR A 85 -2.86 -0.15 9.94
C TYR A 85 -2.05 -1.16 9.12
N PHE A 86 -1.48 -0.75 7.99
CA PHE A 86 -0.69 -1.61 7.13
C PHE A 86 0.57 -2.14 7.84
N ILE A 87 1.27 -1.29 8.59
CA ILE A 87 2.46 -1.70 9.36
C ILE A 87 2.09 -2.75 10.41
N LEU A 88 0.97 -2.56 11.11
CA LEU A 88 0.45 -3.54 12.06
C LEU A 88 0.04 -4.84 11.36
N TRP A 89 -0.56 -4.75 10.18
CA TRP A 89 -0.93 -5.91 9.38
C TRP A 89 0.30 -6.72 8.93
N LEU A 90 1.34 -6.05 8.44
CA LEU A 90 2.60 -6.68 8.03
C LEU A 90 3.31 -7.34 9.22
N HIS A 91 3.27 -6.70 10.39
CA HIS A 91 3.79 -7.29 11.62
C HIS A 91 3.06 -8.58 12.02
N ARG A 92 1.73 -8.62 11.84
CA ARG A 92 0.88 -9.75 12.25
C ARG A 92 0.87 -10.89 11.24
N ASN A 93 1.06 -10.61 9.95
CA ASN A 93 1.04 -11.60 8.87
C ASN A 93 2.42 -11.74 8.24
N SER A 94 3.38 -12.33 8.96
CA SER A 94 4.74 -12.55 8.46
C SER A 94 4.83 -13.52 7.27
N ASP A 95 3.72 -14.17 6.90
CA ASP A 95 3.65 -15.18 5.84
C ASP A 95 2.46 -14.91 4.89
N VAL A 96 2.47 -13.72 4.27
CA VAL A 96 1.41 -13.19 3.37
C VAL A 96 1.03 -14.18 2.26
N SER A 97 1.99 -14.99 1.79
CA SER A 97 1.74 -15.99 0.75
C SER A 97 0.77 -17.09 1.22
N ASN A 98 0.87 -17.53 2.49
CA ASN A 98 0.04 -18.62 3.02
C ASN A 98 -1.39 -18.17 3.34
N SER A 99 -1.58 -16.90 3.73
CA SER A 99 -2.92 -16.36 4.03
C SER A 99 -3.74 -16.06 2.76
N VAL A 100 -3.09 -15.67 1.67
CA VAL A 100 -3.75 -15.52 0.35
C VAL A 100 -4.01 -16.89 -0.27
N ALA A 101 -3.05 -17.81 -0.17
CA ALA A 101 -3.18 -19.18 -0.65
C ALA A 101 -4.33 -19.96 0.00
N SER A 102 -4.54 -19.82 1.31
CA SER A 102 -5.59 -20.53 2.05
C SER A 102 -7.01 -20.09 1.68
N LYS A 103 -7.17 -18.91 1.09
CA LYS A 103 -8.45 -18.40 0.58
C LYS A 103 -8.83 -18.98 -0.78
N VAL A 104 -7.89 -19.62 -1.49
CA VAL A 104 -8.13 -20.26 -2.79
C VAL A 104 -8.13 -21.77 -2.60
N SER A 105 -9.32 -22.37 -2.55
CA SER A 105 -9.52 -23.82 -2.41
C SER A 105 -10.10 -24.43 -3.69
N SER A 106 -10.12 -25.76 -3.78
CA SER A 106 -10.67 -26.48 -4.94
C SER A 106 -12.16 -26.17 -5.21
N ASN A 107 -12.90 -25.71 -4.20
CA ASN A 107 -14.32 -25.37 -4.30
C ASN A 107 -14.59 -23.88 -4.60
N THR A 108 -13.54 -23.08 -4.85
CA THR A 108 -13.72 -21.65 -5.13
C THR A 108 -14.43 -21.44 -6.47
N SER A 109 -15.55 -20.70 -6.46
CA SER A 109 -16.34 -20.39 -7.66
C SER A 109 -15.67 -19.32 -8.54
N ARG A 110 -16.10 -19.21 -9.81
CA ARG A 110 -15.69 -18.13 -10.73
C ARG A 110 -15.97 -16.74 -10.14
N ILE A 111 -17.15 -16.59 -9.54
CA ILE A 111 -17.59 -15.34 -8.90
C ILE A 111 -16.72 -15.03 -7.68
N SER A 112 -16.39 -16.03 -6.86
CA SER A 112 -15.54 -15.86 -5.69
C SER A 112 -14.14 -15.36 -6.05
N LEU A 113 -13.53 -15.89 -7.13
CA LEU A 113 -12.22 -15.41 -7.61
C LEU A 113 -12.29 -14.04 -8.25
N PHE A 114 -13.36 -13.75 -9.00
CA PHE A 114 -13.60 -12.41 -9.51
C PHE A 114 -13.68 -11.39 -8.36
N VAL A 115 -14.53 -11.65 -7.37
CA VAL A 115 -14.70 -10.76 -6.20
C VAL A 115 -13.41 -10.64 -5.40
N LEU A 116 -12.68 -11.74 -5.20
CA LEU A 116 -11.41 -11.72 -4.49
C LEU A 116 -10.37 -10.84 -5.21
N ALA A 117 -10.21 -11.03 -6.52
CA ALA A 117 -9.29 -10.23 -7.34
C ALA A 117 -9.71 -8.76 -7.39
N PHE A 118 -11.01 -8.50 -7.59
CA PHE A 118 -11.60 -7.16 -7.56
C PHE A 118 -11.33 -6.46 -6.24
N LEU A 119 -11.73 -7.04 -5.10
CA LEU A 119 -11.56 -6.43 -3.79
C LEU A 119 -10.09 -6.21 -3.44
N SER A 120 -9.20 -7.10 -3.89
CA SER A 120 -7.76 -6.94 -3.68
C SER A 120 -7.24 -5.71 -4.41
N VAL A 121 -7.46 -5.60 -5.72
CA VAL A 121 -6.98 -4.45 -6.51
C VAL A 121 -7.70 -3.16 -6.12
N PHE A 122 -9.01 -3.24 -5.86
CA PHE A 122 -9.81 -2.10 -5.43
C PHE A 122 -9.31 -1.52 -4.11
N ARG A 123 -8.95 -2.36 -3.13
CA ARG A 123 -8.37 -1.92 -1.87
C ARG A 123 -7.07 -1.14 -2.08
N GLU A 124 -6.11 -1.72 -2.80
CA GLU A 124 -4.83 -1.03 -3.06
C GLU A 124 -5.04 0.26 -3.85
N GLY A 125 -5.98 0.26 -4.80
CA GLY A 125 -6.34 1.44 -5.57
C GLY A 125 -7.07 2.51 -4.74
N LEU A 126 -7.84 2.14 -3.71
CA LEU A 126 -8.44 3.08 -2.76
C LEU A 126 -7.37 3.73 -1.88
N GLU A 127 -6.39 2.95 -1.40
CA GLU A 127 -5.26 3.52 -0.66
C GLU A 127 -4.54 4.55 -1.54
N LEU A 128 -4.16 4.17 -2.76
CA LEU A 128 -3.52 5.09 -3.71
C LEU A 128 -4.37 6.34 -3.99
N MET A 129 -5.69 6.20 -4.10
CA MET A 129 -6.61 7.33 -4.25
C MET A 129 -6.54 8.28 -3.06
N ILE A 130 -6.70 7.76 -1.84
CA ILE A 130 -6.71 8.55 -0.60
C ILE A 130 -5.42 9.36 -0.45
N PHE A 131 -4.27 8.76 -0.77
CA PHE A 131 -2.98 9.47 -0.77
C PHE A 131 -2.83 10.53 -1.87
N ASN A 132 -3.44 10.34 -3.03
CA ASN A 132 -3.41 11.38 -4.06
C ASN A 132 -4.26 12.59 -3.65
N LEU A 133 -5.32 12.37 -2.87
CA LEU A 133 -6.16 13.43 -2.29
C LEU A 133 -5.46 14.22 -1.19
N THR A 134 -4.29 13.81 -0.70
CA THR A 134 -3.48 14.64 0.21
C THR A 134 -2.46 15.49 -0.55
N GLN A 135 -2.46 15.44 -1.88
CA GLN A 135 -1.54 16.18 -2.75
C GLN A 135 -2.31 17.06 -3.74
N ILE A 136 -3.52 17.51 -3.36
CA ILE A 136 -4.40 18.34 -4.21
C ILE A 136 -3.72 19.64 -4.61
N SER A 137 -2.95 20.23 -3.70
CA SER A 137 -2.21 21.48 -3.92
C SER A 137 -0.96 21.31 -4.79
N GLN A 138 -0.58 20.07 -5.16
CA GLN A 138 0.51 19.82 -6.10
C GLN A 138 0.04 19.78 -7.56
N HIS A 139 0.97 19.97 -8.50
CA HIS A 139 0.67 19.85 -9.94
C HIS A 139 0.14 18.45 -10.28
N ALA A 140 -1.14 18.37 -10.64
CA ALA A 140 -1.84 17.13 -10.99
C ALA A 140 -1.09 16.28 -12.05
N GLY A 141 -0.48 16.92 -13.04
CA GLY A 141 0.31 16.24 -14.07
C GLY A 141 1.54 15.51 -13.51
N LEU A 142 2.23 16.08 -12.51
CA LEU A 142 3.39 15.44 -11.86
C LEU A 142 2.98 14.29 -10.96
N VAL A 143 1.85 14.41 -10.27
CA VAL A 143 1.29 13.34 -9.44
C VAL A 143 0.88 12.17 -10.32
N ALA A 144 0.13 12.42 -11.40
CA ALA A 144 -0.28 11.42 -12.37
C ALA A 144 0.90 10.73 -13.06
N ALA A 145 1.91 11.49 -13.50
CA ALA A 145 3.11 10.93 -14.10
C ALA A 145 3.87 10.01 -13.14
N GLY A 146 4.02 10.43 -11.87
CA GLY A 146 4.60 9.59 -10.82
C GLY A 146 3.84 8.29 -10.63
N ASN A 147 2.50 8.35 -10.56
CA ASN A 147 1.66 7.17 -10.40
C ASN A 147 1.78 6.19 -11.56
N ILE A 148 1.74 6.70 -12.80
CA ILE A 148 1.87 5.89 -14.02
C ILE A 148 3.23 5.19 -14.05
N LEU A 149 4.31 5.93 -13.79
CA LEU A 149 5.66 5.36 -13.74
C LEU A 149 5.80 4.31 -12.63
N GLY A 150 5.25 4.58 -11.45
CA GLY A 150 5.23 3.64 -10.33
C GLY A 150 4.52 2.32 -10.67
N ILE A 151 3.33 2.40 -11.27
CA ILE A 151 2.56 1.21 -11.70
C ILE A 151 3.30 0.43 -12.79
N ILE A 152 3.88 1.10 -13.78
CA ILE A 152 4.68 0.45 -14.83
C ILE A 152 5.85 -0.31 -14.21
N LEU A 153 6.57 0.33 -13.28
CA LEU A 153 7.70 -0.27 -12.60
C LEU A 153 7.26 -1.45 -11.71
N ALA A 154 6.12 -1.34 -11.03
CA ALA A 154 5.55 -2.42 -10.23
C ALA A 154 5.24 -3.66 -11.06
N VAL A 155 4.61 -3.49 -12.23
CA VAL A 155 4.31 -4.58 -13.15
C VAL A 155 5.62 -5.19 -13.68
N ALA A 156 6.57 -4.35 -14.10
CA ALA A 156 7.87 -4.82 -14.61
C ALA A 156 8.62 -5.66 -13.57
N ILE A 157 8.73 -5.17 -12.33
CA ILE A 157 9.35 -5.89 -11.23
C ILE A 157 8.60 -7.20 -11.00
N THR A 158 7.28 -7.17 -10.87
CA THR A 158 6.48 -8.38 -10.62
C THR A 158 6.68 -9.45 -11.70
N VAL A 159 6.72 -9.06 -12.98
CA VAL A 159 6.99 -9.99 -14.09
C VAL A 159 8.39 -10.61 -13.97
N VAL A 160 9.41 -9.82 -13.64
CA VAL A 160 10.78 -10.32 -13.42
C VAL A 160 10.82 -11.29 -12.25
N LEU A 161 10.13 -10.98 -11.13
CA LEU A 161 10.04 -11.84 -9.96
C LEU A 161 9.47 -13.22 -10.32
N PHE A 162 8.36 -13.25 -11.05
CA PHE A 162 7.71 -14.50 -11.44
C PHE A 162 8.50 -15.30 -12.48
N LYS A 163 9.19 -14.63 -13.42
CA LYS A 163 10.00 -15.31 -14.45
C LYS A 163 11.29 -15.91 -13.92
N THR A 164 11.94 -15.25 -12.96
CA THR A 164 13.32 -15.60 -12.57
C THR A 164 13.37 -16.71 -11.51
N ALA A 165 12.21 -17.19 -11.01
CA ALA A 165 12.12 -18.12 -9.87
C ALA A 165 13.00 -17.70 -8.67
N VAL A 166 13.34 -16.40 -8.60
CA VAL A 166 14.17 -15.85 -7.54
C VAL A 166 13.33 -15.97 -6.29
N LYS A 167 13.84 -16.74 -5.33
CA LYS A 167 13.31 -16.78 -3.96
C LYS A 167 13.58 -15.44 -3.28
N LEU A 168 12.97 -14.37 -3.79
CA LEU A 168 13.03 -13.07 -3.15
C LEU A 168 12.18 -13.15 -1.90
N ASN A 169 12.80 -12.83 -0.78
CA ASN A 169 12.11 -12.75 0.49
C ASN A 169 11.18 -11.55 0.41
N LEU A 170 9.93 -11.78 0.01
CA LEU A 170 8.85 -10.77 -0.09
C LEU A 170 8.79 -9.92 1.19
N SER A 171 9.05 -10.53 2.35
CA SER A 171 9.13 -9.82 3.63
C SER A 171 10.18 -8.72 3.64
N VAL A 172 11.34 -8.91 3.00
CA VAL A 172 12.40 -7.88 2.92
C VAL A 172 11.98 -6.74 2.00
N LEU A 173 11.41 -7.06 0.83
CA LEU A 173 10.94 -6.03 -0.11
C LEU A 173 9.87 -5.14 0.55
N PHE A 174 8.86 -5.75 1.18
CA PHE A 174 7.81 -5.02 1.90
C PHE A 174 8.33 -4.23 3.09
N LYS A 175 9.37 -4.70 3.77
CA LYS A 175 10.02 -3.92 4.86
C LYS A 175 10.74 -2.70 4.33
N VAL A 176 11.50 -2.82 3.25
CA VAL A 176 12.21 -1.67 2.64
C VAL A 176 11.21 -0.61 2.20
N LEU A 177 10.16 -1.01 1.49
CA LEU A 177 9.06 -0.11 1.10
C LEU A 177 8.32 0.45 2.32
N GLY A 178 8.11 -0.37 3.36
CA GLY A 178 7.48 0.03 4.62
C GLY A 178 8.24 1.10 5.38
N VAL A 179 9.58 1.10 5.36
CA VAL A 179 10.38 2.16 5.98
C VAL A 179 10.10 3.50 5.32
N VAL A 180 10.07 3.56 3.99
CA VAL A 180 9.76 4.80 3.26
C VAL A 180 8.38 5.34 3.62
N LEU A 181 7.38 4.47 3.73
CA LEU A 181 6.03 4.85 4.15
C LEU A 181 5.95 5.34 5.59
N ILE A 182 6.79 4.84 6.49
CA ILE A 182 6.82 5.33 7.87
C ILE A 182 7.23 6.81 7.88
N PHE A 183 8.19 7.20 7.05
CA PHE A 183 8.58 8.60 6.92
C PHE A 183 7.45 9.44 6.32
N LEU A 184 6.83 8.99 5.23
CA LEU A 184 5.70 9.71 4.61
C LEU A 184 4.49 9.80 5.55
N GLY A 185 4.12 8.72 6.22
CA GLY A 185 3.02 8.69 7.17
C GLY A 185 3.28 9.57 8.39
N ALA A 186 4.54 9.66 8.83
CA ALA A 186 4.94 10.55 9.91
C ALA A 186 4.82 12.03 9.50
N GLU A 187 5.26 12.37 8.29
CA GLU A 187 5.15 13.71 7.70
C GLU A 187 3.67 14.12 7.60
N MET A 188 2.85 13.27 7.00
CA MET A 188 1.41 13.51 6.85
C MET A 188 0.69 13.60 8.20
N PHE A 189 1.07 12.78 9.19
CA PHE A 189 0.50 12.87 10.52
C PHE A 189 0.87 14.20 11.21
N GLY A 190 2.14 14.61 11.13
CA GLY A 190 2.60 15.89 11.66
C GLY A 190 1.88 17.08 11.02
N GLU A 191 1.81 17.12 9.69
CA GLU A 191 1.12 18.17 8.93
C GLU A 191 -0.38 18.20 9.21
N SER A 192 -1.03 17.03 9.34
CA SER A 192 -2.45 16.96 9.69
C SER A 192 -2.74 17.60 11.06
N LEU A 193 -1.87 17.40 12.04
CA LEU A 193 -2.02 18.01 13.37
C LEU A 193 -1.84 19.52 13.31
N LEU A 194 -0.89 20.01 12.51
CA LEU A 194 -0.68 21.45 12.32
C LEU A 194 -1.90 22.11 11.66
N LYS A 195 -2.49 21.47 10.64
CA LYS A 195 -3.74 21.94 10.00
C LYS A 195 -4.93 22.01 10.96
N PHE A 196 -5.01 21.11 11.95
CA PHE A 196 -6.07 21.18 12.97
C PHE A 196 -5.76 22.12 14.14
N TYR A 197 -4.48 22.38 14.41
CA TYR A 197 -3.99 23.18 15.53
C TYR A 197 -2.89 24.14 15.06
N GLU A 198 -3.28 25.17 14.31
CA GLU A 198 -2.35 26.14 13.70
C GLU A 198 -1.41 26.80 14.73
N ASP A 199 -1.89 27.04 15.96
CA ASP A 199 -1.11 27.63 17.06
C ASP A 199 0.04 26.73 17.55
N GLY A 200 0.08 25.45 17.16
CA GLY A 200 1.08 24.48 17.61
C GLY A 200 2.48 24.69 17.01
N GLY A 201 2.55 25.35 15.85
CA GLY A 201 3.80 25.65 15.13
C GLY A 201 4.68 24.42 14.82
N GLU A 202 5.95 24.69 14.48
CA GLU A 202 6.93 23.68 14.06
C GLU A 202 7.20 22.59 15.12
N LEU A 203 6.99 22.91 16.40
CA LEU A 203 7.15 21.97 17.51
C LEU A 203 6.07 20.86 17.48
N LEU A 204 4.82 21.22 17.20
CA LEU A 204 3.72 20.27 17.13
C LEU A 204 3.91 19.31 15.95
N GLU A 205 4.30 19.83 14.79
CA GLU A 205 4.58 19.04 13.59
C GLU A 205 5.69 18.01 13.85
N LYS A 206 6.83 18.44 14.40
CA LYS A 206 7.95 17.54 14.74
C LYS A 206 7.58 16.52 15.81
N ALA A 207 6.78 16.92 16.80
CA ALA A 207 6.30 16.00 17.83
C ALA A 207 5.37 14.94 17.24
N GLY A 208 4.44 15.34 16.36
CA GLY A 208 3.56 14.43 15.62
C GLY A 208 4.37 13.44 14.77
N PHE A 209 5.31 13.95 13.99
CA PHE A 209 6.22 13.15 13.18
C PHE A 209 6.96 12.09 14.00
N ALA A 210 7.59 12.48 15.11
CA ALA A 210 8.30 11.55 15.98
C ALA A 210 7.37 10.52 16.65
N LEU A 211 6.17 10.95 17.06
CA LEU A 211 5.17 10.11 17.70
C LEU A 211 4.63 9.03 16.75
N PHE A 212 4.51 9.33 15.45
CA PHE A 212 4.14 8.34 14.45
C PHE A 212 5.33 7.45 14.05
N MET A 213 6.50 8.05 13.80
CA MET A 213 7.64 7.34 13.23
C MET A 213 8.21 6.30 14.20
N LEU A 214 8.51 6.68 15.45
CA LEU A 214 9.27 5.83 16.36
C LEU A 214 8.55 4.50 16.70
N PRO A 215 7.25 4.49 17.05
CA PRO A 215 6.54 3.24 17.31
C PRO A 215 6.41 2.38 16.05
N SER A 216 6.12 3.00 14.91
CA SER A 216 5.95 2.33 13.62
C SER A 216 7.23 1.61 13.17
N LEU A 217 8.37 2.29 13.29
CA LEU A 217 9.68 1.76 12.91
C LEU A 217 10.11 0.63 13.85
N TYR A 218 9.83 0.78 15.15
CA TYR A 218 10.03 -0.29 16.12
C TYR A 218 9.19 -1.53 15.79
N ILE A 219 7.90 -1.39 15.49
CA ILE A 219 7.00 -2.51 15.17
C ILE A 219 7.46 -3.24 13.91
N LEU A 220 7.85 -2.50 12.87
CA LEU A 220 8.31 -3.05 11.60
C LEU A 220 9.57 -3.91 11.78
N LEU A 221 10.54 -3.43 12.57
CA LEU A 221 11.85 -4.08 12.77
C LEU A 221 11.87 -5.09 13.93
N LYS A 222 10.87 -5.10 14.81
CA LYS A 222 10.81 -5.95 16.02
C LYS A 222 11.08 -7.43 15.75
N ASN A 223 10.56 -7.96 14.64
CA ASN A 223 10.70 -9.37 14.30
C ASN A 223 12.14 -9.75 13.89
N ASP A 224 12.88 -8.83 13.25
CA ASP A 224 14.28 -9.05 12.86
C ASP A 224 15.23 -8.87 14.05
N LEU A 225 14.97 -7.88 14.90
CA LEU A 225 15.70 -7.67 16.16
C LEU A 225 15.60 -8.89 17.08
N ARG A 226 14.43 -9.55 17.14
CA ARG A 226 14.25 -10.80 17.89
C ARG A 226 15.06 -11.96 17.29
N ARG A 227 15.07 -12.12 15.97
CA ARG A 227 15.85 -13.17 15.30
C ARG A 227 17.35 -13.01 15.56
N MET A 228 17.89 -11.79 15.45
CA MET A 228 19.32 -11.52 15.71
C MET A 228 19.73 -11.80 17.16
N ARG A 229 18.87 -11.51 18.15
CA ARG A 229 19.15 -11.87 19.56
C ARG A 229 19.22 -13.38 19.79
N VAL A 230 18.36 -14.16 19.13
CA VAL A 230 18.35 -15.63 19.29
C VAL A 230 19.60 -16.26 18.67
N THR A 231 20.01 -15.80 17.49
CA THR A 231 21.24 -16.29 16.83
C THR A 231 22.49 -15.96 17.63
N ARG A 232 22.56 -14.76 18.22
CA ARG A 232 23.69 -14.36 19.08
C ARG A 232 23.77 -15.22 20.35
N LYS A 233 22.63 -15.53 20.95
CA LYS A 233 22.55 -16.40 22.14
C LYS A 233 22.89 -17.88 21.86
N GLN A 234 22.84 -18.32 20.61
CA GLN A 234 23.26 -19.66 20.17
C GLN A 234 24.73 -19.70 19.74
N ALA A 235 25.36 -18.56 19.44
CA ALA A 235 26.78 -18.47 19.13
C ALA A 235 27.67 -18.38 20.39
N ASP A 236 27.08 -18.02 21.53
CA ASP A 236 27.75 -17.90 22.83
C ASP A 236 27.61 -19.17 23.71
N VAL A 237 27.08 -20.27 23.17
CA VAL A 237 26.95 -21.61 23.81
C VAL A 237 27.77 -22.62 23.03
#